data_AF-A0A2V6X1C9-F1
#
_entry.id   AF-A0A2V6X1C9-F1
#
_cell.length_a   1.000
_cell.length_b   1.000
_cell.length_c   1.000
_cell.angle_alpha   90.00
_cell.angle_beta   90.00
_cell.angle_gamma   90.00
#
_symmetry.space_group_name_H-M   'P 1'
#
loop_
_entity.id
_entity.type
_entity.pdbx_description
1 polymer ?
#
loop_
_entity_poly.entity_id
_entity_poly.type
_entity_poly.pdbx_seq_one_letter_code
_entity_poly.pdbx_strand_id
1 'polypeptide(L)'
;MIDAVTTSFGPGLNVLTGETGAGKSMLLDAILLIRGARAQTDVIRTDIETATVEAVFDVAPWGPAAAVLEEAGLGLDQGQLVVRRELSRSGRHRAFVNDSPVTVGLLERLGDHLVEIHGQHEHQRLLEPSRQLDLLDRFADAEELRDRVGDLFAKHRA
;
A
#
# COMPACT_ATOMS: atom_id res chain seq x y z
N MET A 1 5.99 -25.99 0.24
CA MET A 1 5.67 -24.81 1.08
C MET A 1 6.99 -24.17 1.47
N ILE A 2 7.10 -22.84 1.46
CA ILE A 2 8.39 -22.17 1.50
C ILE A 2 8.78 -21.82 2.94
N ASP A 3 10.05 -22.02 3.30
CA ASP A 3 10.61 -21.63 4.61
C ASP A 3 11.00 -20.15 4.65
N ALA A 4 11.62 -19.64 3.58
CA ALA A 4 11.92 -18.22 3.41
C ALA A 4 11.99 -17.88 1.91
N VAL A 5 11.50 -16.70 1.53
CA VAL A 5 11.66 -16.12 0.20
C VAL A 5 12.26 -14.73 0.36
N THR A 6 13.26 -14.42 -0.45
CA THR A 6 13.76 -13.07 -0.64
C THR A 6 13.77 -12.76 -2.12
N THR A 7 13.19 -11.63 -2.50
CA THR A 7 13.12 -11.16 -3.88
C THR A 7 13.50 -9.69 -3.91
N SER A 8 14.29 -9.29 -4.91
CA SER A 8 14.64 -7.89 -5.18
C SER A 8 14.02 -7.47 -6.50
N PHE A 9 13.40 -6.29 -6.52
CA PHE A 9 12.85 -5.69 -7.72
C PHE A 9 13.82 -4.63 -8.25
N GLY A 10 14.03 -4.63 -9.56
CA GLY A 10 14.79 -3.58 -10.24
C GLY A 10 13.90 -2.40 -10.65
N PRO A 11 14.49 -1.29 -11.11
CA PRO A 11 13.72 -0.21 -11.73
C PRO A 11 13.04 -0.68 -13.02
N GLY A 12 11.89 -0.08 -13.35
CA GLY A 12 11.15 -0.38 -14.56
C GLY A 12 10.28 -1.64 -14.47
N LEU A 13 10.19 -2.38 -15.57
CA LEU A 13 9.30 -3.54 -15.68
C LEU A 13 9.94 -4.79 -15.07
N ASN A 14 9.31 -5.33 -14.03
CA ASN A 14 9.64 -6.62 -13.45
C ASN A 14 8.56 -7.64 -13.87
N VAL A 15 8.95 -8.71 -14.57
CA VAL A 15 8.02 -9.75 -15.04
C VAL A 15 8.19 -11.00 -14.18
N LEU A 16 7.12 -11.38 -13.48
CA LEU A 16 7.08 -12.61 -12.70
C LEU A 16 6.39 -13.71 -13.49
N THR A 17 7.13 -14.78 -13.75
CA THR A 17 6.65 -15.99 -14.43
C THR A 17 6.69 -17.18 -13.48
N GLY A 18 5.85 -18.18 -13.72
CA GLY A 18 5.78 -19.39 -12.93
C GLY A 18 4.74 -20.36 -13.48
N GLU A 19 4.91 -21.65 -13.19
CA GLU A 19 4.10 -22.72 -13.80
C GLU A 19 2.73 -22.87 -13.14
N THR A 20 2.65 -22.69 -11.81
CA THR A 20 1.46 -23.01 -11.00
C THR A 20 0.76 -21.80 -10.38
N GLY A 21 1.19 -20.57 -10.69
CA GLY A 21 0.59 -19.33 -10.16
C GLY A 21 0.78 -19.08 -8.65
N ALA A 22 1.05 -20.12 -7.86
CA ALA A 22 1.18 -20.05 -6.40
C ALA A 22 2.24 -19.06 -5.92
N GLY A 23 3.40 -19.02 -6.57
CA GLY A 23 4.47 -18.07 -6.21
C GLY A 23 4.10 -16.61 -6.50
N LYS A 24 3.32 -16.36 -7.57
CA LYS A 24 2.84 -15.03 -7.92
C LYS A 24 1.78 -14.54 -6.95
N SER A 25 0.80 -15.39 -6.62
CA SER A 25 -0.24 -15.05 -5.64
C SER A 25 0.36 -14.78 -4.27
N MET A 26 1.28 -15.63 -3.80
CA MET A 26 1.94 -15.45 -2.50
C MET A 26 2.72 -14.13 -2.43
N LEU A 27 3.38 -13.74 -3.52
CA LEU A 27 4.09 -12.46 -3.58
C LEU A 27 3.13 -11.27 -3.61
N LEU A 28 2.00 -11.38 -4.32
CA LEU A 28 0.95 -10.35 -4.28
C LEU A 28 0.34 -10.21 -2.88
N ASP A 29 0.09 -11.31 -2.18
CA ASP A 29 -0.42 -11.31 -0.81
C ASP A 29 0.57 -10.65 0.15
N ALA A 30 1.87 -10.94 0.00
CA ALA A 30 2.93 -10.28 0.76
C ALA A 30 2.94 -8.76 0.53
N ILE A 31 2.83 -8.32 -0.72
CA ILE A 31 2.76 -6.88 -1.06
C ILE A 31 1.49 -6.24 -0.48
N LEU A 32 0.34 -6.92 -0.56
CA LEU A 32 -0.92 -6.45 0.04
C LEU A 32 -0.79 -6.27 1.55
N LEU A 33 -0.16 -7.21 2.25
CA LEU A 33 0.08 -7.12 3.69
C LEU A 33 0.97 -5.92 4.04
N ILE A 34 2.03 -5.68 3.26
CA ILE A 34 2.93 -4.53 3.39
C ILE A 34 2.19 -3.21 3.13
N ARG A 35 1.23 -3.18 2.20
CA ARG A 35 0.35 -2.02 1.96
C ARG A 35 -0.64 -1.78 3.12
N GLY A 36 -0.71 -2.66 4.11
CA GLY A 36 -1.62 -2.52 5.24
C GLY A 36 -2.94 -3.30 5.09
N ALA A 37 -3.07 -4.17 4.10
CA ALA A 37 -4.24 -5.04 4.00
C ALA A 37 -4.45 -5.87 5.29
N ARG A 38 -5.71 -6.22 5.54
CA ARG A 38 -6.08 -7.11 6.65
C ARG A 38 -5.41 -8.47 6.46
N ALA A 39 -4.69 -8.90 7.50
CA ALA A 39 -4.11 -10.21 7.56
C ALA A 39 -5.18 -11.28 7.79
N GLN A 40 -5.08 -12.38 7.05
CA GLN A 40 -5.81 -13.60 7.33
C GLN A 40 -4.82 -14.68 7.80
N THR A 41 -5.25 -15.55 8.71
CA THR A 41 -4.38 -16.55 9.35
C THR A 41 -4.09 -17.75 8.44
N ASP A 42 -4.84 -17.93 7.37
CA ASP A 42 -4.63 -18.93 6.31
C ASP A 42 -3.33 -18.70 5.52
N VAL A 43 -2.81 -17.47 5.51
CA VAL A 43 -1.47 -17.14 4.99
C VAL A 43 -0.35 -17.76 5.85
N ILE A 44 -0.64 -18.08 7.13
CA ILE A 44 0.32 -18.72 8.02
C ILE A 44 0.34 -20.23 7.74
N ARG A 45 1.53 -20.72 7.38
CA ARG A 45 1.79 -22.15 7.19
C ARG A 45 1.25 -22.99 8.38
N THR A 46 0.70 -24.16 8.07
CA THR A 46 0.04 -25.07 9.05
C THR A 46 0.87 -25.34 10.29
N ASP A 47 2.18 -25.54 10.12
CA ASP A 47 3.07 -26.00 11.20
C ASP A 47 3.85 -24.88 11.91
N ILE A 48 3.49 -23.61 11.69
CA ILE A 48 4.14 -22.46 12.35
C ILE A 48 3.12 -21.53 12.99
N GLU A 49 3.51 -20.92 14.10
CA GLU A 49 2.66 -20.01 14.89
C GLU A 49 2.66 -18.58 14.36
N THR A 50 3.71 -18.20 13.62
CA THR A 50 3.92 -16.84 13.14
C THR A 50 4.45 -16.83 11.71
N ALA A 51 4.15 -15.75 10.99
CA ALA A 51 4.71 -15.44 9.68
C ALA A 51 5.13 -13.97 9.66
N THR A 52 6.23 -13.67 8.98
CA THR A 52 6.73 -12.29 8.86
C THR A 52 6.88 -11.94 7.40
N VAL A 53 6.45 -10.73 7.06
CA VAL A 53 6.66 -10.12 5.74
C VAL A 53 7.39 -8.81 5.95
N GLU A 54 8.46 -8.59 5.20
CA GLU A 54 9.26 -7.37 5.26
C GLU A 54 9.49 -6.83 3.86
N ALA A 55 9.49 -5.51 3.72
CA ALA A 55 9.80 -4.82 2.48
C ALA A 55 10.64 -3.57 2.77
N VAL A 56 11.56 -3.29 1.87
CA VAL A 56 12.41 -2.09 1.89
C VAL A 56 12.06 -1.25 0.66
N PHE A 57 11.82 0.03 0.88
CA PHE A 57 11.51 1.00 -0.16
C PHE A 57 12.54 2.12 -0.13
N ASP A 58 13.00 2.53 -1.31
CA ASP A 58 13.67 3.81 -1.48
C ASP A 58 12.60 4.90 -1.58
N VAL A 59 12.64 5.87 -0.68
CA VAL A 59 11.62 6.93 -0.55
C VAL A 59 12.27 8.29 -0.75
N ALA A 60 11.72 9.05 -1.69
CA ALA A 60 12.13 10.44 -1.88
C ALA A 60 11.74 11.26 -0.64
N PRO A 61 12.67 12.03 -0.03
CA PRO A 61 12.42 12.72 1.24
C PRO A 61 11.43 13.89 1.13
N TRP A 62 11.03 14.25 -0.09
CA TRP A 62 10.03 15.29 -0.38
C TRP A 62 8.71 14.73 -0.96
N GLY A 63 8.57 13.40 -1.01
CA GLY A 63 7.39 12.75 -1.58
C GLY A 63 6.21 12.64 -0.58
N PRO A 64 5.00 12.28 -1.07
CA PRO A 64 3.83 12.09 -0.21
C PRO A 64 4.05 11.07 0.93
N ALA A 65 4.79 9.99 0.67
CA ALA A 65 5.14 9.02 1.70
C ALA A 65 5.99 9.63 2.82
N ALA A 66 6.93 10.53 2.48
CA ALA A 66 7.74 11.23 3.48
C ALA A 66 6.90 12.18 4.35
N ALA A 67 5.91 12.86 3.77
CA ALA A 67 4.98 13.70 4.53
C ALA A 67 4.16 12.88 5.54
N VAL A 68 3.67 11.69 5.16
CA VAL A 68 2.95 10.79 6.07
C VAL A 68 3.85 10.31 7.22
N LEU A 69 5.14 10.04 6.94
CA LEU A 69 6.11 9.67 7.97
C LEU A 69 6.38 10.83 8.94
N GLU A 70 6.57 12.04 8.42
CA GLU A 70 6.81 13.24 9.23
C GLU A 70 5.63 13.52 10.18
N GLU A 71 4.39 13.46 9.68
CA GLU A 71 3.18 13.60 10.49
C GLU A 71 3.10 12.55 11.62
N ALA A 72 3.61 11.35 11.37
CA ALA A 72 3.66 10.26 12.34
C ALA A 72 4.88 10.31 13.28
N GLY A 73 5.79 11.28 13.11
CA GLY A 73 7.04 11.38 13.87
C GLY A 73 8.04 10.28 13.53
N LEU A 74 7.95 9.70 12.33
CA LEU A 74 8.85 8.65 11.84
C LEU A 74 9.86 9.24 10.86
N GLY A 75 11.11 8.82 10.97
CA GLY A 75 12.19 9.23 10.05
C GLY A 75 12.48 8.15 9.01
N LEU A 76 13.06 8.56 7.88
CA LEU A 76 13.73 7.66 6.94
C LEU A 76 15.15 7.34 7.42
N ASP A 77 15.62 6.13 7.16
CA ASP A 77 17.02 5.76 7.38
C ASP A 77 17.77 5.78 6.05
N GLN A 78 18.62 6.78 5.84
CA GLN A 78 19.38 6.97 4.59
C GLN A 78 18.50 6.97 3.32
N GLY A 79 17.27 7.50 3.41
CA GLY A 79 16.31 7.51 2.30
C GLY A 79 15.56 6.18 2.13
N GLN A 80 15.74 5.23 3.03
CA GLN A 80 15.06 3.95 3.04
C GLN A 80 13.96 3.89 4.09
N LEU A 81 12.94 3.13 3.75
CA LEU A 81 11.80 2.79 4.59
C LEU A 81 11.70 1.28 4.69
N VAL A 82 11.81 0.75 5.91
CA VAL A 82 11.61 -0.66 6.21
C VAL A 82 10.21 -0.84 6.80
N VAL A 83 9.39 -1.63 6.12
CA VAL A 83 8.05 -2.01 6.58
C VAL A 83 8.08 -3.47 6.97
N ARG A 84 7.62 -3.80 8.18
CA ARG A 84 7.51 -5.19 8.65
C ARG A 84 6.11 -5.50 9.18
N ARG A 85 5.56 -6.63 8.76
CA ARG A 85 4.29 -7.19 9.23
C ARG A 85 4.53 -8.55 9.87
N GLU A 86 4.12 -8.68 11.12
CA GLU A 86 4.13 -9.96 11.84
C GLU A 86 2.71 -10.46 12.00
N LEU A 87 2.46 -11.69 11.57
CA LEU A 87 1.19 -12.38 11.71
C LEU A 87 1.33 -13.49 12.74
N SER A 88 0.28 -13.70 13.54
CA SER A 88 0.22 -14.78 14.52
C SER A 88 -1.10 -15.53 14.40
N ARG A 89 -1.07 -16.86 14.60
CA ARG A 89 -2.27 -17.70 14.69
C ARG A 89 -3.24 -17.27 15.79
N SER A 90 -2.73 -16.58 16.82
CA SER A 90 -3.56 -15.98 17.87
C SER A 90 -4.44 -14.82 17.39
N GLY A 91 -4.26 -14.34 16.14
CA GLY A 91 -4.91 -13.15 15.59
C GLY A 91 -4.26 -11.83 16.02
N ARG A 92 -3.22 -11.87 16.87
CA ARG A 92 -2.48 -10.68 17.29
C ARG A 92 -1.40 -10.33 16.25
N HIS A 93 -1.82 -9.64 15.20
CA HIS A 93 -0.92 -9.12 14.17
C HIS A 93 -0.23 -7.83 14.63
N ARG A 94 0.99 -7.59 14.18
CA ARG A 94 1.78 -6.37 14.46
C ARG A 94 2.29 -5.77 13.16
N ALA A 95 2.51 -4.46 13.17
CA ALA A 95 3.08 -3.72 12.07
C ALA A 95 4.18 -2.81 12.60
N PHE A 96 5.23 -2.64 11.81
CA PHE A 96 6.37 -1.82 12.14
C PHE A 96 6.82 -1.03 10.92
N VAL A 97 7.33 0.17 11.20
CA VAL A 97 8.02 1.03 10.24
C VAL A 97 9.32 1.46 10.89
N ASN A 98 10.47 1.17 10.26
CA ASN A 98 11.81 1.45 10.80
C ASN A 98 11.94 1.03 12.28
N ASP A 99 11.55 -0.24 12.53
CA ASP A 99 11.47 -0.90 13.85
C ASP A 99 10.56 -0.27 14.90
N SER A 100 9.86 0.81 14.56
CA SER A 100 8.86 1.44 15.43
C SER A 100 7.49 0.77 15.22
N PRO A 101 6.79 0.34 16.29
CA PRO A 101 5.46 -0.24 16.16
C PRO A 101 4.45 0.80 15.68
N VAL A 102 3.65 0.44 14.68
CA VAL A 102 2.65 1.33 14.07
C VAL A 102 1.27 0.67 14.01
N THR A 103 0.24 1.50 13.79
CA THR A 103 -1.11 1.00 13.51
C THR A 103 -1.20 0.52 12.06
N VAL A 104 -2.14 -0.39 11.80
CA VAL A 104 -2.45 -0.82 10.42
C VAL A 104 -2.96 0.36 9.59
N GLY A 105 -3.73 1.28 10.18
CA GLY A 105 -4.21 2.46 9.46
C GLY A 105 -3.10 3.43 9.03
N LEU A 106 -2.03 3.58 9.82
CA LEU A 106 -0.84 4.32 9.36
C LEU A 106 -0.17 3.58 8.19
N LEU A 107 -0.11 2.25 8.27
CA LEU A 107 0.47 1.45 7.19
C LEU A 107 -0.35 1.52 5.91
N GLU A 108 -1.67 1.55 5.99
CA GLU A 108 -2.58 1.77 4.84
C GLU A 108 -2.30 3.13 4.18
N ARG A 109 -2.21 4.20 4.98
CA ARG A 109 -1.87 5.55 4.48
C ARG A 109 -0.51 5.61 3.80
N LEU A 110 0.51 4.96 4.38
CA LEU A 110 1.83 4.86 3.75
C LEU A 110 1.78 4.02 2.48
N GLY A 111 1.13 2.86 2.54
CA GLY A 111 1.01 1.90 1.45
C GLY A 111 0.39 2.50 0.18
N ASP A 112 -0.57 3.42 0.33
CA ASP A 112 -1.20 4.13 -0.79
C ASP A 112 -0.22 5.00 -1.59
N HIS A 113 0.93 5.37 -1.01
CA HIS A 113 1.98 6.12 -1.69
C HIS A 113 3.17 5.26 -2.11
N LEU A 114 3.26 4.01 -1.65
CA LEU A 114 4.39 3.11 -1.89
C LEU A 114 4.08 2.04 -2.95
N VAL A 115 2.84 1.53 -2.94
CA VAL A 115 2.44 0.40 -3.79
C VAL A 115 1.03 0.61 -4.32
N GLU A 116 0.92 0.69 -5.64
CA GLU A 116 -0.36 0.59 -6.34
C GLU A 116 -0.51 -0.80 -6.97
N ILE A 117 -1.58 -1.51 -6.60
CA ILE A 117 -1.82 -2.89 -7.04
C ILE A 117 -2.99 -2.89 -8.01
N HIS A 118 -2.69 -3.23 -9.26
CA HIS A 118 -3.69 -3.36 -10.30
C HIS A 118 -4.04 -4.83 -10.52
N GLY A 119 -5.31 -5.18 -10.40
CA GLY A 119 -5.80 -6.57 -10.42
C GLY A 119 -6.96 -6.81 -11.39
N GLN A 120 -7.36 -8.07 -11.55
CA GLN A 120 -8.43 -8.49 -12.47
C GLN A 120 -9.79 -7.80 -12.19
N HIS A 121 -10.00 -7.27 -10.99
CA HIS A 121 -11.24 -6.60 -10.57
C HIS A 121 -11.18 -5.06 -10.66
N GLU A 122 -10.03 -4.47 -11.05
CA GLU A 122 -9.89 -3.01 -11.13
C GLU A 122 -10.62 -2.35 -12.30
N HIS A 123 -11.09 -3.14 -13.27
CA HIS A 123 -12.03 -2.65 -14.26
C HIS A 123 -13.21 -1.93 -13.59
N GLN A 124 -13.60 -2.28 -12.36
CA GLN A 124 -14.68 -1.60 -11.65
C GLN A 124 -14.31 -0.18 -11.13
N ARG A 125 -13.04 0.09 -10.77
CA ARG A 125 -12.62 1.41 -10.25
C ARG A 125 -12.45 2.45 -11.35
N LEU A 126 -11.96 2.06 -12.52
CA LEU A 126 -11.99 2.90 -13.72
C LEU A 126 -13.42 3.19 -14.19
N LEU A 127 -14.39 2.38 -13.77
CA LEU A 127 -15.81 2.55 -14.05
C LEU A 127 -16.54 3.35 -12.95
N GLU A 128 -15.88 3.73 -11.85
CA GLU A 128 -16.48 4.59 -10.83
C GLU A 128 -16.68 6.01 -11.40
N PRO A 129 -17.92 6.52 -11.48
CA PRO A 129 -18.20 7.81 -12.11
C PRO A 129 -17.45 8.99 -11.47
N SER A 130 -17.23 8.95 -10.14
CA SER A 130 -16.47 9.98 -9.43
C SER A 130 -14.99 10.02 -9.85
N ARG A 131 -14.37 8.86 -10.11
CA ARG A 131 -12.98 8.79 -10.57
C ARG A 131 -12.82 9.16 -12.03
N GLN A 132 -13.81 8.82 -12.87
CA GLN A 132 -13.84 9.27 -14.26
C GLN A 132 -13.95 10.79 -14.35
N LEU A 133 -14.78 11.40 -13.50
CA LEU A 133 -14.89 12.86 -13.41
C LEU A 133 -13.59 13.50 -12.93
N ASP A 134 -12.94 12.95 -11.90
CA ASP A 134 -11.65 13.48 -11.43
C ASP A 134 -10.57 13.40 -12.53
N LEU A 135 -10.50 12.28 -13.26
CA LEU A 135 -9.59 12.15 -14.41
C LEU A 135 -9.91 13.15 -15.53
N LEU A 136 -11.18 13.40 -15.81
CA LEU A 136 -11.62 14.35 -16.83
C LEU A 136 -11.31 15.80 -16.42
N ASP A 137 -11.57 16.16 -15.16
CA ASP A 137 -11.28 17.49 -14.63
C ASP A 137 -9.77 17.76 -14.68
N ARG A 138 -8.95 16.76 -14.34
CA ARG A 138 -7.50 16.83 -14.49
C ARG A 138 -7.05 16.98 -15.93
N PHE A 139 -7.65 16.23 -16.85
CA PHE A 139 -7.34 16.36 -18.28
C PHE A 139 -7.70 17.75 -18.83
N ALA A 140 -8.73 18.38 -18.27
CA ALA A 140 -9.19 19.70 -18.67
C ALA A 140 -8.54 20.86 -17.88
N ASP A 141 -7.58 20.59 -16.99
CA ASP A 141 -7.00 21.55 -16.03
C ASP A 141 -8.08 22.30 -15.21
N ALA A 142 -9.16 21.61 -14.85
CA ALA A 142 -10.35 22.18 -14.23
C ALA A 142 -10.41 22.02 -12.70
N GLU A 143 -9.35 21.52 -12.06
CA GLU A 143 -9.31 21.22 -10.62
C GLU A 143 -9.62 22.47 -9.77
N GLU A 144 -9.02 23.62 -10.09
CA GLU A 144 -9.26 24.88 -9.37
C GLU A 144 -10.70 25.40 -9.55
N LEU A 145 -11.27 25.21 -10.75
CA LEU A 145 -12.64 25.59 -11.04
C LEU A 145 -13.64 24.70 -10.28
N ARG A 146 -13.39 23.39 -10.25
CA ARG A 146 -14.18 22.41 -9.50
C ARG A 146 -14.23 22.77 -8.02
N ASP A 147 -13.08 23.04 -7.42
CA ASP A 147 -12.97 23.37 -5.99
C ASP A 147 -13.71 24.68 -5.68
N ARG A 148 -13.55 25.70 -6.52
CA ARG A 148 -14.26 26.98 -6.38
C ARG A 148 -15.78 26.85 -6.47
N VAL A 149 -16.28 25.99 -7.36
CA VAL A 149 -17.72 25.69 -7.45
C VAL A 149 -18.20 24.95 -6.20
N GLY A 150 -17.41 23.98 -5.70
CA GLY A 150 -17.70 23.26 -4.45
C GLY A 150 -17.86 24.21 -3.26
N ASP A 151 -16.94 25.16 -3.11
CA ASP A 151 -16.97 26.19 -2.06
C ASP A 151 -18.21 27.11 -2.17
N LEU A 152 -18.54 27.56 -3.39
CA LEU A 152 -19.71 28.41 -3.62
C LEU A 152 -21.02 27.67 -3.34
N PHE A 153 -21.11 26.40 -3.73
CA PHE A 153 -22.27 25.56 -3.49
C PHE A 153 -22.48 25.30 -1.99
N ALA A 154 -21.41 24.98 -1.25
CA ALA A 154 -21.46 24.81 0.20
C ALA A 154 -21.95 26.06 0.93
N LYS A 155 -21.51 27.26 0.48
CA LYS A 155 -21.92 28.55 1.05
C LYS A 155 -23.41 28.89 0.85
N HIS A 156 -24.04 28.41 -0.22
CA HIS A 156 -25.45 28.73 -0.54
C HIS A 156 -26.43 27.64 -0.12
N ARG A 157 -25.93 26.51 0.39
CA ARG A 157 -26.75 25.39 0.90
C ARG A 157 -26.94 25.42 2.42
N ALA A 158 -26.22 26.30 3.13
CA ALA A 158 -26.43 26.63 4.54
C ALA A 158 -27.48 27.74 4.68
#